data_AF-A0A1X0QV87-F1
#
_entry.id   AF-A0A1X0QV87-F1
#
_cell.length_a   1.000
_cell.length_b   1.000
_cell.length_c   1.000
_cell.angle_alpha   90.00
_cell.angle_beta   90.00
_cell.angle_gamma   90.00
#
_symmetry.space_group_name_H-M   'P 1'
#
loop_
_entity.id
_entity.type
_entity.pdbx_description
1 polymer ?
#
loop_
_entity_poly.entity_id
_entity_poly.type
_entity_poly.pdbx_seq_one_letter_code
_entity_poly.pdbx_strand_id
1 'polypeptide(L)'
;MDGLRGWQREMPMTALNSQKDLTQWVVGSDKDIGGFSEAHLEITPEGTGRFHGNISLDLPTNPEIKQSGYAAIRTKQKEQSLFGIPCWDTTLFRYLALRVKGDKRKYFVNIQTDGIVKTDLFQHRLFLRTPGQWETVMIPFKDFILTNNGMIQEEQIEMFREKVRTVGISLMDRQEGPFNIEIDWIKAMNTEFTEGDMDRVPDKVEQL
;
A
#
# COMPACT_ATOMS: atom_id res chain seq x y z
N MET A 1 1.33 2.80 -34.97
CA MET A 1 1.72 4.20 -34.66
C MET A 1 0.82 4.67 -33.54
N ASP A 2 1.12 4.29 -32.30
CA ASP A 2 0.44 4.84 -31.13
C ASP A 2 1.06 6.21 -30.85
N GLY A 3 0.28 7.25 -31.11
CA GLY A 3 0.66 8.62 -30.83
C GLY A 3 1.05 8.79 -29.38
N LEU A 4 2.13 9.54 -29.18
CA LEU A 4 2.68 9.98 -27.90
C LEU A 4 1.55 10.29 -26.90
N ARG A 5 1.23 9.34 -26.00
CA ARG A 5 0.46 9.67 -24.80
C ARG A 5 1.31 10.68 -24.06
N GLY A 6 0.87 11.94 -24.06
CA GLY A 6 1.51 12.99 -23.28
C GLY A 6 1.70 12.55 -21.84
N TRP A 7 2.70 13.10 -21.18
CA TRP A 7 3.02 12.81 -19.77
C TRP A 7 1.75 12.86 -18.91
N GLN A 8 1.45 11.76 -18.21
CA GLN A 8 0.29 11.65 -17.34
C GLN A 8 0.71 11.94 -15.90
N ARG A 9 -0.05 12.80 -15.22
CA ARG A 9 0.18 13.15 -13.80
C ARG A 9 -0.11 11.99 -12.86
N GLU A 10 -0.84 10.98 -13.32
CA GLU A 10 -1.29 9.86 -12.50
C GLU A 10 -1.16 8.56 -13.27
N MET A 11 -0.75 7.50 -12.58
CA MET A 11 -0.78 6.12 -13.05
C MET A 11 -1.63 5.30 -12.07
N PRO A 12 -2.86 4.90 -12.46
CA PRO A 12 -3.67 3.97 -11.69
C PRO A 12 -2.90 2.67 -11.46
N MET A 13 -2.76 2.26 -10.20
CA MET A 13 -2.08 1.00 -9.85
C MET A 13 -3.11 -0.10 -9.56
N THR A 14 -4.06 0.19 -8.69
CA THR A 14 -5.14 -0.74 -8.34
C THR A 14 -6.37 0.05 -7.87
N ALA A 15 -7.54 -0.53 -8.14
CA ALA A 15 -8.81 -0.10 -7.56
C ALA A 15 -9.36 -1.25 -6.72
N LEU A 16 -10.30 -0.94 -5.84
CA LEU A 16 -11.04 -1.94 -5.10
C LEU A 16 -12.52 -1.55 -5.05
N ASN A 17 -13.15 -1.50 -6.22
CA ASN A 17 -14.54 -1.05 -6.36
C ASN A 17 -15.45 -2.08 -7.04
N SER A 18 -14.93 -3.26 -7.36
CA SER A 18 -15.69 -4.34 -7.97
C SER A 18 -15.30 -5.70 -7.43
N GLN A 19 -16.19 -6.69 -7.59
CA GLN A 19 -15.90 -8.08 -7.24
C GLN A 19 -14.70 -8.62 -8.02
N LYS A 20 -14.51 -8.16 -9.27
CA LYS A 20 -13.34 -8.50 -10.08
C LYS A 20 -12.06 -7.99 -9.43
N ASP A 21 -12.06 -6.75 -8.96
CA ASP A 21 -10.90 -6.19 -8.27
C ASP A 21 -10.60 -6.94 -6.98
N LEU A 22 -11.63 -7.35 -6.22
CA LEU A 22 -11.46 -8.14 -5.01
C LEU A 22 -10.62 -9.41 -5.25
N THR A 23 -10.80 -10.06 -6.41
CA THR A 23 -10.01 -11.26 -6.77
C THR A 23 -8.52 -10.97 -6.97
N GLN A 24 -8.12 -9.70 -7.10
CA GLN A 24 -6.74 -9.26 -7.28
C GLN A 24 -6.05 -8.95 -5.96
N TRP A 25 -6.68 -9.24 -4.83
CA TRP A 25 -6.11 -9.02 -3.50
C TRP A 25 -5.93 -10.33 -2.74
N VAL A 26 -5.00 -10.31 -1.78
CA VAL A 26 -4.75 -11.36 -0.81
C VAL A 26 -4.94 -10.76 0.57
N VAL A 27 -5.67 -11.47 1.42
CA VAL A 27 -5.83 -11.17 2.84
C VAL A 27 -4.94 -12.13 3.62
N GLY A 28 -4.28 -11.64 4.66
CA GLY A 28 -3.48 -12.44 5.58
C GLY A 28 -3.57 -11.90 7.00
N SER A 29 -3.24 -12.74 7.98
CA SER A 29 -3.23 -12.37 9.40
C SER A 29 -2.31 -13.31 10.19
N ASP A 30 -2.05 -13.00 11.45
CA ASP A 30 -1.31 -13.92 12.33
C ASP A 30 -1.94 -15.32 12.44
N LYS A 31 -3.22 -15.49 12.07
CA LYS A 31 -3.89 -16.79 11.96
C LYS A 31 -3.17 -17.75 11.01
N ASP A 32 -2.48 -17.23 9.99
CA ASP A 32 -1.67 -18.03 9.05
C ASP A 32 -0.48 -18.71 9.73
N ILE A 33 -0.06 -18.20 10.90
CA ILE A 33 0.98 -18.78 11.75
C ILE A 33 0.40 -19.30 13.08
N GLY A 34 -0.92 -19.43 13.20
CA GLY A 34 -1.61 -19.98 14.38
C GLY A 34 -2.11 -18.96 15.39
N GLY A 35 -1.94 -17.66 15.12
CA GLY A 35 -2.54 -16.58 15.90
C GLY A 35 -4.08 -16.54 15.81
N PHE A 36 -4.67 -15.54 16.45
CA PHE A 36 -6.11 -15.45 16.68
C PHE A 36 -6.75 -14.19 16.09
N SER A 37 -6.01 -13.39 15.32
CA SER A 37 -6.58 -12.24 14.62
C SER A 37 -7.46 -12.70 13.46
N GLU A 38 -8.51 -11.93 13.19
CA GLU A 38 -9.42 -12.15 12.08
C GLU A 38 -9.36 -10.96 11.12
N ALA A 39 -9.40 -11.27 9.82
CA ALA A 39 -9.24 -10.31 8.75
C ALA A 39 -10.11 -10.68 7.55
N HIS A 40 -10.84 -9.69 7.03
CA HIS A 40 -11.76 -9.85 5.91
C HIS A 40 -11.60 -8.70 4.92
N LEU A 41 -11.80 -9.01 3.64
CA LEU A 41 -11.84 -8.03 2.56
C LEU A 41 -13.11 -8.27 1.74
N GLU A 42 -13.95 -7.25 1.61
CA GLU A 42 -15.22 -7.33 0.90
C GLU A 42 -15.49 -6.05 0.11
N ILE A 43 -16.41 -6.12 -0.86
CA ILE A 43 -16.91 -4.93 -1.57
C ILE A 43 -18.17 -4.45 -0.86
N THR A 44 -18.21 -3.17 -0.50
CA THR A 44 -19.37 -2.51 0.12
C THR A 44 -20.49 -2.27 -0.90
N PRO A 45 -21.73 -2.05 -0.46
CA PRO A 45 -22.81 -1.60 -1.33
C PRO A 45 -22.50 -0.31 -2.09
N GLU A 46 -21.65 0.56 -1.53
CA GLU A 46 -21.20 1.81 -2.12
C GLU A 46 -20.10 1.62 -3.19
N GLY A 47 -19.66 0.39 -3.43
CA GLY A 47 -18.63 0.09 -4.44
C GLY A 47 -17.23 0.42 -3.98
N THR A 48 -16.89 0.17 -2.72
CA THR A 48 -15.54 0.36 -2.16
C THR A 48 -15.06 -0.90 -1.46
N GLY A 49 -13.75 -1.04 -1.28
CA GLY A 49 -13.14 -2.20 -0.66
C GLY A 49 -13.01 -2.01 0.83
N ARG A 50 -13.69 -2.83 1.62
CA ARG A 50 -13.63 -2.77 3.08
C ARG A 50 -12.73 -3.84 3.65
N PHE A 51 -11.63 -3.40 4.26
CA PHE A 51 -10.73 -4.24 5.04
C PHE A 51 -11.05 -4.09 6.52
N HIS A 52 -11.52 -5.17 7.15
CA HIS A 52 -11.98 -5.15 8.54
C HIS A 52 -11.71 -6.46 9.26
N GLY A 53 -11.83 -6.43 10.57
CA GLY A 53 -11.67 -7.61 11.42
C GLY A 53 -11.38 -7.25 12.86
N ASN A 54 -10.75 -8.16 13.58
CA ASN A 54 -10.43 -8.02 15.00
C ASN A 54 -9.02 -8.53 15.29
N ILE A 55 -8.20 -7.69 15.92
CA ILE A 55 -6.84 -8.06 16.33
C ILE A 55 -6.88 -8.73 17.71
N SER A 56 -6.18 -9.85 17.85
CA SER A 56 -5.85 -10.49 19.14
C SER A 56 -4.33 -10.47 19.35
N LEU A 57 -3.88 -10.21 20.57
CA LEU A 57 -2.46 -10.29 20.92
C LEU A 57 -2.07 -11.63 21.56
N ASP A 58 -3.03 -12.56 21.67
CA ASP A 58 -2.79 -13.88 22.20
C ASP A 58 -1.73 -14.62 21.37
N LEU A 59 -0.75 -15.19 22.08
CA LEU A 59 0.28 -16.00 21.46
C LEU A 59 -0.23 -17.43 21.24
N PRO A 60 0.06 -18.04 20.09
CA PRO A 60 -0.27 -19.44 19.86
C PRO A 60 0.52 -20.35 20.78
N THR A 61 0.08 -21.61 20.89
CA THR A 61 0.78 -22.64 21.69
C THR A 61 2.21 -22.88 21.22
N ASN A 62 2.54 -22.56 19.96
CA ASN A 62 3.90 -22.68 19.44
C ASN A 62 4.83 -21.62 20.09
N PRO A 63 5.81 -22.03 20.92
CA PRO A 63 6.68 -21.11 21.66
C PRO A 63 7.70 -20.36 20.78
N GLU A 64 7.88 -20.77 19.51
CA GLU A 64 8.73 -20.03 18.57
C GLU A 64 8.11 -18.69 18.15
N ILE A 65 6.80 -18.56 18.27
CA ILE A 65 6.06 -17.35 17.88
C ILE A 65 6.05 -16.39 19.07
N LYS A 66 6.93 -15.39 18.98
CA LYS A 66 7.11 -14.37 20.02
C LYS A 66 6.26 -13.13 19.82
N GLN A 67 5.63 -12.99 18.65
CA GLN A 67 4.81 -11.83 18.29
C GLN A 67 3.59 -12.29 17.48
N SER A 68 2.43 -11.77 17.87
CA SER A 68 1.12 -11.95 17.22
C SER A 68 0.46 -10.57 17.11
N GLY A 69 -0.73 -10.50 16.53
CA GLY A 69 -1.53 -9.28 16.43
C GLY A 69 -1.32 -8.51 15.14
N TYR A 70 -1.45 -9.18 14.00
CA TYR A 70 -1.42 -8.49 12.71
C TYR A 70 -2.51 -8.96 11.73
N ALA A 71 -2.93 -8.03 10.89
CA ALA A 71 -3.77 -8.27 9.73
C ALA A 71 -3.24 -7.46 8.56
N ALA A 72 -3.29 -8.01 7.35
CA ALA A 72 -2.80 -7.35 6.16
C ALA A 72 -3.61 -7.70 4.91
N ILE A 73 -3.63 -6.76 3.98
CA ILE A 73 -4.06 -6.99 2.60
C ILE A 73 -2.97 -6.50 1.65
N ARG A 74 -2.88 -7.13 0.49
CA ARG A 74 -2.01 -6.68 -0.60
C ARG A 74 -2.56 -7.12 -1.94
N THR A 75 -2.15 -6.42 -3.00
CA THR A 75 -2.40 -6.88 -4.36
C THR A 75 -1.70 -8.22 -4.60
N LYS A 76 -2.34 -9.10 -5.38
CA LYS A 76 -1.72 -10.33 -5.86
C LYS A 76 -0.49 -10.02 -6.67
N GLN A 77 0.53 -10.83 -6.46
CA GLN A 77 1.67 -10.83 -7.34
C GLN A 77 1.22 -11.38 -8.71
N LYS A 78 1.55 -10.66 -9.78
CA LYS A 78 1.30 -11.15 -11.14
C LYS A 78 2.23 -12.32 -11.46
N GLU A 79 1.70 -13.29 -12.18
CA GLU A 79 2.45 -14.47 -12.61
C GLU A 79 3.55 -14.10 -13.61
N GLN A 80 4.57 -14.94 -13.69
CA GLN A 80 5.67 -14.77 -14.63
C GLN A 80 5.15 -14.92 -16.06
N SER A 81 5.49 -13.96 -16.91
CA SER A 81 5.23 -14.02 -18.35
C SER A 81 6.54 -14.31 -19.11
N LEU A 82 6.44 -14.54 -20.42
CA LEU A 82 7.61 -14.64 -21.32
C LEU A 82 8.47 -13.35 -21.32
N PHE A 83 7.91 -12.22 -20.87
CA PHE A 83 8.58 -10.92 -20.77
C PHE A 83 8.99 -10.56 -19.34
N GLY A 84 8.97 -11.53 -18.42
CA GLY A 84 9.26 -11.33 -16.99
C GLY A 84 8.01 -11.14 -16.13
N ILE A 85 8.21 -10.80 -14.86
CA ILE A 85 7.14 -10.54 -13.89
C ILE A 85 6.61 -9.12 -14.13
N PRO A 86 5.33 -8.94 -14.48
CA PRO A 86 4.79 -7.60 -14.68
C PRO A 86 4.84 -6.79 -13.38
N CYS A 87 5.50 -5.63 -13.45
CA CYS A 87 5.65 -4.69 -12.35
C CYS A 87 5.15 -3.29 -12.77
N TRP A 88 4.92 -2.41 -11.79
CA TRP A 88 4.71 -1.00 -12.05
C TRP A 88 6.06 -0.26 -12.03
N ASP A 89 6.28 0.56 -13.06
CA ASP A 89 7.35 1.57 -13.06
C ASP A 89 6.79 2.88 -12.53
N THR A 90 7.20 3.22 -11.30
CA THR A 90 6.75 4.41 -10.60
C THR A 90 7.77 5.56 -10.64
N THR A 91 8.92 5.37 -11.32
CA THR A 91 10.06 6.32 -11.28
C THR A 91 9.69 7.76 -11.66
N LEU A 92 8.71 7.94 -12.56
CA LEU A 92 8.26 9.24 -13.03
C LEU A 92 7.27 9.95 -12.10
N PHE A 93 6.92 9.36 -10.96
CA PHE A 93 5.95 9.91 -10.00
C PHE A 93 6.64 10.27 -8.69
N ARG A 94 6.09 11.19 -7.91
CA ARG A 94 6.63 11.50 -6.58
C ARG A 94 5.95 10.74 -5.46
N TYR A 95 4.64 10.52 -5.60
CA TYR A 95 3.79 10.06 -4.51
C TYR A 95 3.11 8.74 -4.85
N LEU A 96 3.01 7.87 -3.85
CA LEU A 96 1.94 6.88 -3.79
C LEU A 96 0.73 7.55 -3.14
N ALA A 97 -0.39 7.58 -3.85
CA ALA A 97 -1.63 8.16 -3.36
C ALA A 97 -2.69 7.07 -3.14
N LEU A 98 -3.39 7.17 -2.01
CA LEU A 98 -4.47 6.27 -1.63
C LEU A 98 -5.71 7.07 -1.26
N ARG A 99 -6.87 6.68 -1.77
CA ARG A 99 -8.18 7.20 -1.34
C ARG A 99 -8.79 6.23 -0.34
N VAL A 100 -8.90 6.68 0.90
CA VAL A 100 -9.25 5.82 2.04
C VAL A 100 -10.21 6.50 3.00
N LYS A 101 -10.99 5.70 3.71
CA LYS A 101 -11.83 6.09 4.86
C LYS A 101 -11.60 5.08 5.97
N GLY A 102 -10.80 5.44 6.96
CA GLY A 102 -10.43 4.53 8.05
C GLY A 102 -10.91 5.00 9.42
N ASP A 103 -10.73 4.13 10.40
CA ASP A 103 -10.95 4.40 11.81
C ASP A 103 -9.74 5.11 12.46
N LYS A 104 -9.58 4.95 13.78
CA LYS A 104 -8.48 5.57 14.56
C LYS A 104 -7.25 4.65 14.72
N ARG A 105 -7.24 3.48 14.08
CA ARG A 105 -6.13 2.52 14.16
C ARG A 105 -4.92 3.02 13.37
N LYS A 106 -3.75 2.45 13.67
CA LYS A 106 -2.48 2.89 13.08
C LYS A 106 -2.05 1.93 11.98
N TYR A 107 -2.56 2.16 10.78
CA TYR A 107 -2.22 1.36 9.61
C TYR A 107 -0.86 1.70 9.01
N PHE A 108 -0.30 0.76 8.26
CA PHE A 108 0.87 0.94 7.40
C PHE A 108 0.48 0.70 5.94
N VAL A 109 1.08 1.47 5.05
CA VAL A 109 1.13 1.18 3.61
C VAL A 109 2.42 0.43 3.34
N ASN A 110 2.31 -0.65 2.58
CA ASN A 110 3.40 -1.56 2.28
C ASN A 110 3.63 -1.65 0.77
N ILE A 111 4.88 -1.62 0.35
CA ILE A 111 5.30 -1.80 -1.04
C ILE A 111 6.34 -2.91 -1.09
N GLN A 112 6.14 -3.90 -1.96
CA GLN A 112 7.15 -4.90 -2.27
C GLN A 112 7.65 -4.67 -3.69
N THR A 113 8.97 -4.68 -3.89
CA THR A 113 9.60 -4.56 -5.21
C THR A 113 10.16 -5.91 -5.68
N ASP A 114 10.58 -5.99 -6.95
CA ASP A 114 11.33 -7.14 -7.47
C ASP A 114 12.82 -7.10 -7.11
N GLY A 115 13.11 -6.90 -5.82
CA GLY A 115 14.46 -6.93 -5.28
C GLY A 115 15.03 -8.35 -5.14
N ILE A 116 16.30 -8.43 -4.74
CA ILE A 116 17.01 -9.69 -4.48
C ILE A 116 16.38 -10.40 -3.27
N VAL A 117 16.17 -9.67 -2.17
CA VAL A 117 15.61 -10.20 -0.94
C VAL A 117 14.09 -10.14 -1.00
N LYS A 118 13.45 -11.31 -1.09
CA LYS A 118 11.99 -11.39 -1.30
C LYS A 118 11.17 -11.03 -0.05
N THR A 119 11.79 -11.02 1.12
CA THR A 119 11.17 -10.61 2.39
C THR A 119 11.26 -9.11 2.66
N ASP A 120 11.96 -8.36 1.80
CA ASP A 120 12.05 -6.91 1.92
C ASP A 120 10.70 -6.27 1.63
N LEU A 121 10.34 -5.32 2.50
CA LEU A 121 9.12 -4.57 2.43
C LEU A 121 9.42 -3.11 2.74
N PHE A 122 8.99 -2.22 1.86
CA PHE A 122 9.04 -0.79 2.11
C PHE A 122 7.76 -0.36 2.78
N GLN A 123 7.85 0.23 3.97
CA GLN A 123 6.70 0.56 4.80
C GLN A 123 6.65 2.05 5.14
N HIS A 124 5.45 2.61 5.13
CA HIS A 124 5.18 3.94 5.64
C HIS A 124 3.90 3.93 6.46
N ARG A 125 3.84 4.71 7.54
CA ARG A 125 2.62 4.82 8.34
C ARG A 125 1.53 5.56 7.58
N LEU A 126 0.32 5.01 7.56
CA LEU A 126 -0.83 5.69 6.98
C LEU A 126 -1.41 6.66 8.01
N PHE A 127 -1.19 7.95 7.81
CA PHE A 127 -1.74 8.99 8.68
C PHE A 127 -3.10 9.46 8.16
N LEU A 128 -4.16 9.10 8.87
CA LEU A 128 -5.51 9.60 8.63
C LEU A 128 -5.78 10.82 9.50
N ARG A 129 -6.11 11.95 8.88
CA ARG A 129 -6.41 13.23 9.55
C ARG A 129 -7.88 13.34 9.91
N THR A 130 -8.74 12.64 9.19
CA THR A 130 -10.20 12.71 9.34
C THR A 130 -10.81 11.31 9.45
N PRO A 131 -10.60 10.59 10.57
CA PRO A 131 -11.20 9.27 10.79
C PRO A 131 -12.72 9.27 10.55
N GLY A 132 -13.20 8.26 9.83
CA GLY A 132 -14.60 8.12 9.42
C GLY A 132 -14.99 8.95 8.19
N GLN A 133 -14.10 9.77 7.65
CA GLN A 133 -14.29 10.52 6.41
C GLN A 133 -13.33 10.05 5.33
N TRP A 134 -13.73 10.20 4.08
CA TRP A 134 -12.87 9.90 2.96
C TRP A 134 -11.80 10.98 2.79
N GLU A 135 -10.52 10.60 2.83
CA GLU A 135 -9.38 11.46 2.54
C GLU A 135 -8.45 10.82 1.50
N THR A 136 -7.69 11.68 0.80
CA THR A 136 -6.63 11.22 -0.11
C THR A 136 -5.30 11.46 0.57
N VAL A 137 -4.59 10.38 0.89
CA VAL A 137 -3.26 10.45 1.50
C VAL A 137 -2.22 10.29 0.40
N MET A 138 -1.28 11.23 0.30
CA MET A 138 -0.15 11.17 -0.62
C MET A 138 1.12 10.96 0.19
N ILE A 139 1.85 9.88 -0.09
CA ILE A 139 3.09 9.51 0.59
C ILE A 139 4.22 9.58 -0.43
N PRO A 140 5.25 10.41 -0.24
CA PRO A 140 6.43 10.39 -1.08
C PRO A 140 7.06 9.00 -1.07
N PHE A 141 7.42 8.44 -2.23
CA PHE A 141 8.06 7.12 -2.28
C PHE A 141 9.37 7.07 -1.47
N LYS A 142 10.11 8.18 -1.43
CA LYS A 142 11.34 8.33 -0.65
C LYS A 142 11.15 8.26 0.87
N ASP A 143 9.93 8.43 1.36
CA ASP A 143 9.65 8.41 2.81
C ASP A 143 9.40 6.98 3.32
N PHE A 144 9.24 6.00 2.42
CA PHE A 144 9.09 4.61 2.83
C PHE A 144 10.41 4.04 3.38
N ILE A 145 10.32 3.32 4.49
CA ILE A 145 11.46 2.72 5.18
C ILE A 145 11.52 1.23 4.88
N LEU A 146 12.72 0.73 4.57
CA LEU A 146 12.95 -0.69 4.38
C LEU A 146 12.84 -1.45 5.70
N THR A 147 12.00 -2.49 5.68
CA THR A 147 11.89 -3.49 6.74
C THR A 147 12.02 -4.90 6.16
N ASN A 148 12.39 -5.84 7.02
CA ASN A 148 12.46 -7.26 6.71
C ASN A 148 11.87 -8.04 7.89
N ASN A 149 10.88 -8.89 7.64
CA ASN A 149 10.15 -9.62 8.68
C ASN A 149 9.65 -8.72 9.84
N GLY A 150 9.21 -7.50 9.51
CA GLY A 150 8.72 -6.52 10.49
C GLY A 150 9.80 -5.77 11.27
N MET A 151 11.08 -5.99 10.97
CA MET A 151 12.21 -5.27 11.58
C MET A 151 12.76 -4.22 10.63
N ILE A 152 12.93 -2.99 11.12
CA ILE A 152 13.58 -1.90 10.37
C ILE A 152 15.03 -2.31 10.10
N GLN A 153 15.46 -2.18 8.83
CA GLN A 153 16.84 -2.48 8.46
C GLN A 153 17.75 -1.30 8.83
N GLU A 154 18.92 -1.57 9.40
CA GLU A 154 19.89 -0.51 9.72
C GLU A 154 20.46 0.11 8.44
N GLU A 155 20.79 -0.74 7.48
CA GLU A 155 21.20 -0.33 6.13
C GLU A 155 19.96 -0.13 5.27
N GLN A 156 19.66 1.13 4.98
CA GLN A 156 18.58 1.50 4.06
C GLN A 156 19.13 1.49 2.63
N ILE A 157 18.39 0.85 1.73
CA ILE A 157 18.61 0.94 0.28
C ILE A 157 17.46 1.71 -0.36
N GLU A 158 17.73 2.31 -1.51
CA GLU A 158 16.67 2.96 -2.29
C GLU A 158 15.68 1.92 -2.83
N MET A 159 14.40 2.28 -2.83
CA MET A 159 13.34 1.44 -3.39
C MET A 159 13.56 1.24 -4.89
N PHE A 160 13.45 0.00 -5.36
CA PHE A 160 13.51 -0.32 -6.79
C PHE A 160 12.19 0.05 -7.49
N ARG A 161 12.00 1.35 -7.73
CA ARG A 161 10.74 1.99 -8.14
C ARG A 161 10.25 1.62 -9.54
N GLU A 162 11.14 1.14 -10.40
CA GLU A 162 10.86 0.60 -11.73
C GLU A 162 10.21 -0.79 -11.69
N LYS A 163 10.31 -1.49 -10.56
CA LYS A 163 9.81 -2.85 -10.38
C LYS A 163 8.98 -3.01 -9.12
N VAL A 164 8.01 -2.13 -8.92
CA VAL A 164 7.02 -2.30 -7.84
C VAL A 164 6.12 -3.50 -8.18
N ARG A 165 6.08 -4.51 -7.30
CA ARG A 165 5.34 -5.77 -7.50
C ARG A 165 4.00 -5.80 -6.80
N THR A 166 3.96 -5.33 -5.56
CA THR A 166 2.71 -5.30 -4.78
C THR A 166 2.62 -4.04 -3.95
N VAL A 167 1.38 -3.61 -3.73
CA VAL A 167 1.02 -2.57 -2.76
C VAL A 167 -0.02 -3.14 -1.80
N GLY A 168 -0.03 -2.68 -0.56
CA GLY A 168 -0.93 -3.21 0.45
C GLY A 168 -1.07 -2.32 1.66
N ILE A 169 -1.97 -2.72 2.55
CA ILE A 169 -2.20 -2.08 3.85
C ILE A 169 -2.07 -3.16 4.92
N SER A 170 -1.40 -2.84 6.03
CA SER A 170 -1.37 -3.71 7.21
C SER A 170 -1.70 -2.95 8.48
N LEU A 171 -2.12 -3.71 9.48
CA LEU A 171 -2.32 -3.28 10.84
C LEU A 171 -1.47 -4.16 11.75
N MET A 172 -0.59 -3.52 12.54
CA MET A 172 0.28 -4.16 13.52
C MET A 172 0.57 -3.20 14.69
N ASP A 173 -0.47 -2.52 15.15
CA ASP A 173 -0.35 -1.41 16.10
C ASP A 173 -0.34 -1.83 17.58
N ARG A 174 -0.24 -3.16 17.83
CA ARG A 174 -0.19 -3.78 19.16
C ARG A 174 -1.37 -3.39 20.06
N GLN A 175 -2.54 -3.20 19.45
CA GLN A 175 -3.78 -2.95 20.16
C GLN A 175 -4.78 -4.06 19.83
N GLU A 176 -5.42 -4.63 20.85
CA GLU A 176 -6.51 -5.57 20.63
C GLU A 176 -7.77 -4.86 20.15
N GLY A 177 -8.65 -5.62 19.51
CA GLY A 177 -9.98 -5.16 19.16
C GLY A 177 -10.14 -4.82 17.68
N PRO A 178 -11.29 -4.23 17.32
CA PRO A 178 -11.73 -4.15 15.95
C PRO A 178 -10.91 -3.14 15.14
N PHE A 179 -10.89 -3.36 13.83
CA PHE A 179 -10.38 -2.42 12.86
C PHE A 179 -11.26 -2.37 11.62
N ASN A 180 -11.30 -1.22 10.95
CA ASN A 180 -12.07 -1.00 9.74
C ASN A 180 -11.46 0.13 8.89
N ILE A 181 -11.07 -0.19 7.67
CA ILE A 181 -10.64 0.78 6.67
C ILE A 181 -11.23 0.45 5.30
N GLU A 182 -11.83 1.44 4.67
CA GLU A 182 -12.28 1.37 3.28
C GLU A 182 -11.26 2.00 2.34
N ILE A 183 -11.14 1.41 1.16
CA ILE A 183 -10.18 1.76 0.11
C ILE A 183 -10.96 1.84 -1.20
N ASP A 184 -10.78 2.94 -1.92
CA ASP A 184 -11.35 3.11 -3.26
C ASP A 184 -10.28 2.77 -4.32
N TRP A 185 -9.13 3.45 -4.26
CA TRP A 185 -8.03 3.24 -5.19
C TRP A 185 -6.66 3.56 -4.59
N ILE A 186 -5.64 3.03 -5.28
CA ILE A 186 -4.22 3.35 -5.09
C ILE A 186 -3.61 3.68 -6.46
N LYS A 187 -2.87 4.78 -6.53
CA LYS A 187 -2.19 5.23 -7.76
C LYS A 187 -0.83 5.86 -7.46
N ALA A 188 0.06 5.86 -8.43
CA ALA A 188 1.23 6.72 -8.40
C ALA A 188 0.84 8.08 -9.00
N MET A 189 1.30 9.19 -8.43
CA MET A 189 0.96 10.51 -8.95
C MET A 189 2.02 11.59 -8.68
N ASN A 190 1.87 12.67 -9.45
CA ASN A 190 2.51 13.95 -9.25
C ASN A 190 1.44 15.01 -8.93
N THR A 191 1.83 16.04 -8.20
CA THR A 191 1.02 17.27 -8.09
C THR A 191 1.30 18.18 -9.30
N GLU A 192 0.64 19.32 -9.37
CA GLU A 192 0.96 20.34 -10.38
C GLU A 192 2.37 20.94 -10.24
N PHE A 193 2.98 20.79 -9.07
CA PHE A 193 4.30 21.33 -8.73
C PHE A 193 5.40 20.27 -8.69
N THR A 194 5.16 19.04 -9.16
CA THR A 194 6.16 17.96 -9.06
C THR A 194 6.25 17.15 -10.35
N GLU A 195 7.46 16.69 -10.65
CA GLU A 195 7.75 15.79 -11.78
C GLU A 195 8.77 14.75 -11.33
N GLY A 196 8.28 13.54 -10.99
CA GLY A 196 9.09 12.56 -10.30
C GLY A 196 9.63 13.14 -8.99
N ASP A 197 10.92 12.92 -8.71
CA ASP A 197 11.53 13.46 -7.51
C ASP A 197 11.96 14.94 -7.62
N MET A 198 11.60 15.63 -8.71
CA MET A 198 11.91 17.06 -8.95
C MET A 198 10.72 17.99 -8.66
N ASP A 199 11.03 19.19 -8.17
CA ASP A 199 10.06 20.29 -8.04
C ASP A 199 9.90 20.98 -9.39
N ARG A 200 8.66 21.24 -9.79
CA ARG A 200 8.34 22.05 -10.96
C ARG A 200 8.09 23.48 -10.53
N VAL A 201 8.89 24.40 -11.04
CA VAL A 201 8.63 25.83 -10.90
C VAL A 201 7.45 26.19 -11.79
N PRO A 202 6.38 26.84 -11.27
CA PRO A 202 5.30 27.32 -12.10
C PRO A 202 5.83 28.27 -13.18
N ASP A 203 5.30 28.19 -14.39
CA ASP A 203 5.59 29.18 -15.42
C ASP A 203 5.22 30.56 -14.87
N LYS A 204 6.12 31.56 -15.03
CA LYS A 204 5.79 32.93 -14.63
C LYS A 204 4.55 33.36 -15.40
N VAL A 205 3.46 33.62 -14.69
CA VAL A 205 2.28 34.25 -15.29
C VAL A 205 2.74 35.64 -15.74
N GLU A 206 2.94 35.83 -17.05
CA GLU A 206 3.05 37.16 -17.62
C GLU A 206 1.74 37.87 -17.34
N GLN A 207 1.77 38.84 -16.42
CA GLN A 207 0.67 39.76 -16.21
C GLN A 207 0.58 40.62 -17.48
N LEU A 208 -0.42 40.35 -18.31
CA LEU A 208 -0.88 41.25 -19.37
C LEU A 208 -1.91 42.23 -18.81
#